data_AF-A0A3A0G4V4-F1
#
_entry.id   AF-A0A3A0G4V4-F1
#
_cell.length_a   1.000
_cell.length_b   1.000
_cell.length_c   1.000
_cell.angle_alpha   90.00
_cell.angle_beta   90.00
_cell.angle_gamma   90.00
#
_symmetry.space_group_name_H-M   'P 1'
#
loop_
_entity.id
_entity.type
_entity.pdbx_description
1 polymer ?
#
loop_
_entity_poly.entity_id
_entity_poly.type
_entity_poly.pdbx_seq_one_letter_code
_entity_poly.pdbx_strand_id
1 'polypeptide(L)'
;LHQEYAIRNPHGFAGYGEHCWGITATDGPGWVKRMVDGRERQFFDYIVRGAPDGPDDGTVAPWVVLASLPFAPEIVIPTISHMARLNVGVESRYGFKPSFNQTFKVPESPTGWWVTPYHFGVDQGPIILMIENYRTGLIWNIMKRSPFIVAGLKRAGFRGGWLE
;
A
#
# COMPACT_ATOMS: atom_id res chain seq x y z
N LEU A 1 -7.35 4.98 -9.67
CA LEU A 1 -8.30 5.48 -8.64
C LEU A 1 -7.58 5.91 -7.36
N HIS A 2 -6.84 5.02 -6.69
CA HIS A 2 -6.22 5.34 -5.38
C HIS A 2 -5.20 6.50 -5.48
N GLN A 3 -4.34 6.50 -6.51
CA GLN A 3 -3.42 7.61 -6.76
C GLN A 3 -4.16 8.93 -7.00
N GLU A 4 -5.15 8.94 -7.89
CA GLU A 4 -5.97 10.12 -8.17
C GLU A 4 -6.68 10.66 -6.91
N TYR A 5 -7.20 9.79 -6.05
CA TYR A 5 -7.79 10.20 -4.78
C TYR A 5 -6.76 10.91 -3.88
N ALA A 6 -5.55 10.37 -3.76
CA ALA A 6 -4.48 10.99 -2.99
C ALA A 6 -4.00 12.32 -3.62
N ILE A 7 -3.99 12.44 -4.94
CA ILE A 7 -3.72 13.71 -5.64
C ILE A 7 -4.76 14.78 -5.29
N ARG A 8 -6.06 14.40 -5.28
CA ARG A 8 -7.14 15.32 -4.90
C ARG A 8 -7.11 15.71 -3.43
N ASN A 9 -6.67 14.79 -2.57
CA ASN A 9 -6.50 14.98 -1.13
C ASN A 9 -7.68 15.73 -0.47
N PRO A 10 -8.92 15.19 -0.54
CA PRO A 10 -10.13 15.92 -0.11
C PRO A 10 -10.10 16.34 1.36
N HIS A 11 -9.31 15.66 2.20
CA HIS A 11 -9.16 15.93 3.62
C HIS A 11 -7.89 16.71 3.99
N GLY A 12 -7.06 17.08 3.00
CA GLY A 12 -5.82 17.82 3.21
C GLY A 12 -4.87 17.12 4.20
N PHE A 13 -4.67 15.80 4.06
CA PHE A 13 -3.67 15.05 4.83
C PHE A 13 -2.26 15.38 4.34
N ALA A 14 -1.31 15.47 5.27
CA ALA A 14 0.08 15.73 4.94
C ALA A 14 0.67 14.55 4.14
N GLY A 15 1.47 14.88 3.12
CA GLY A 15 2.16 13.89 2.30
C GLY A 15 1.37 13.40 1.09
N TYR A 16 0.04 13.27 1.19
CA TYR A 16 -0.82 12.76 0.10
C TYR A 16 -0.55 13.48 -1.22
N GLY A 17 -0.40 12.70 -2.30
CA GLY A 17 -0.16 13.24 -3.63
C GLY A 17 0.22 12.17 -4.66
N GLU A 18 0.68 12.61 -5.83
CA GLU A 18 1.02 11.76 -6.97
C GLU A 18 2.01 10.64 -6.63
N HIS A 19 2.93 10.90 -5.72
CA HIS A 19 4.00 9.98 -5.31
C HIS A 19 3.90 9.54 -3.84
N CYS A 20 2.75 9.78 -3.20
CA CYS A 20 2.51 9.34 -1.84
C CYS A 20 1.02 9.00 -1.68
N TRP A 21 0.72 7.74 -1.96
CA TRP A 21 -0.61 7.15 -1.95
C TRP A 21 -0.49 5.67 -1.57
N GLY A 22 -1.61 4.99 -1.32
CA GLY A 22 -1.60 3.58 -0.92
C GLY A 22 -2.62 3.35 0.18
N ILE A 23 -3.89 3.27 -0.21
CA ILE A 23 -5.02 3.19 0.70
C ILE A 23 -5.54 1.75 0.66
N THR A 24 -5.41 1.04 1.78
CA THR A 24 -5.79 -0.37 1.93
C THR A 24 -5.90 -0.72 3.42
N ALA A 25 -6.34 -1.94 3.73
CA ALA A 25 -6.26 -2.48 5.08
C ALA A 25 -4.82 -2.49 5.59
N THR A 26 -4.56 -1.78 6.69
CA THR A 26 -3.23 -1.71 7.29
C THR A 26 -3.30 -1.20 8.73
N ASP A 27 -2.20 -1.35 9.45
CA ASP A 27 -1.99 -0.76 10.78
C ASP A 27 -1.98 0.77 10.73
N GLY A 28 -2.36 1.42 11.83
CA GLY A 28 -2.43 2.86 11.94
C GLY A 28 -2.01 3.37 13.32
N PRO A 29 -1.97 4.69 13.52
CA PRO A 29 -1.45 5.28 14.75
C PRO A 29 -2.33 5.09 15.99
N GLY A 30 -3.49 4.44 15.85
CA GLY A 30 -4.37 4.05 16.96
C GLY A 30 -5.71 4.80 16.96
N TRP A 31 -6.66 4.31 17.76
CA TRP A 31 -7.99 4.90 17.92
C TRP A 31 -7.95 6.20 18.73
N VAL A 32 -7.64 7.31 18.08
CA VAL A 32 -7.49 8.61 18.76
C VAL A 32 -7.96 9.77 17.89
N LYS A 33 -8.56 10.77 18.53
CA LYS A 33 -8.81 12.06 17.92
C LYS A 33 -7.72 13.05 18.31
N ARG A 34 -7.21 13.82 17.35
CA ARG A 34 -6.22 14.87 17.62
C ARG A 34 -6.56 16.14 16.86
N MET A 35 -6.26 17.28 17.46
CA MET A 35 -6.23 18.57 16.76
C MET A 35 -4.94 18.64 15.95
N VAL A 36 -5.05 18.70 14.62
CA VAL A 36 -3.93 18.84 13.70
C VAL A 36 -4.24 20.00 12.75
N ASP A 37 -3.37 21.01 12.74
CA ASP A 37 -3.53 22.23 11.94
C ASP A 37 -4.90 22.91 12.13
N GLY A 38 -5.36 22.97 13.38
CA GLY A 38 -6.63 23.58 13.76
C GLY A 38 -7.89 22.78 13.38
N ARG A 39 -7.73 21.52 12.95
CA ARG A 39 -8.84 20.60 12.63
C ARG A 39 -8.80 19.37 13.52
N GLU A 40 -9.94 19.00 14.11
CA GLU A 40 -10.08 17.69 14.76
C GLU A 40 -10.03 16.60 13.69
N ARG A 41 -9.12 15.64 13.85
CA ARG A 41 -8.97 14.49 12.96
C ARG A 41 -9.10 13.20 13.76
N GLN A 42 -9.88 12.26 13.24
CA GLN A 42 -9.94 10.89 13.74
C GLN A 42 -8.84 10.08 13.08
N PHE A 43 -8.10 9.34 13.90
CA PHE A 43 -7.14 8.34 13.46
C PHE A 43 -7.59 6.96 13.90
N PHE A 44 -7.13 5.95 13.18
CA PHE A 44 -7.52 4.57 13.40
C PHE A 44 -6.30 3.71 13.71
N ASP A 45 -6.53 2.64 14.46
CA ASP A 45 -5.62 1.49 14.54
C ASP A 45 -5.75 0.67 13.22
N TYR A 46 -5.55 -0.64 13.26
CA TYR A 46 -5.84 -1.52 12.15
C TYR A 46 -7.31 -1.39 11.69
N ILE A 47 -7.50 -1.01 10.43
CA ILE A 47 -8.81 -0.94 9.77
C ILE A 47 -8.65 -1.13 8.26
N VAL A 48 -9.72 -1.59 7.61
CA VAL A 48 -9.86 -1.63 6.15
C VAL A 48 -10.07 -0.22 5.60
N ARG A 49 -8.98 0.51 5.33
CA ARG A 49 -9.03 1.82 4.65
C ARG A 49 -9.35 1.61 3.17
N GLY A 50 -10.04 2.56 2.56
CA GLY A 50 -10.44 2.48 1.16
C GLY A 50 -10.71 3.85 0.54
N ALA A 51 -10.62 3.93 -0.78
CA ALA A 51 -10.92 5.14 -1.56
C ALA A 51 -11.90 4.81 -2.70
N PRO A 52 -12.81 5.73 -3.07
CA PRO A 52 -13.01 7.05 -2.45
C PRO A 52 -13.94 7.00 -1.23
N ASP A 53 -14.70 5.91 -1.08
CA ASP A 53 -15.84 5.82 -0.15
C ASP A 53 -15.53 5.00 1.12
N GLY A 54 -14.26 4.99 1.56
CA GLY A 54 -13.81 4.24 2.74
C GLY A 54 -13.24 5.13 3.84
N PRO A 55 -12.92 4.55 5.01
CA PRO A 55 -12.20 5.25 6.06
C PRO A 55 -10.85 5.76 5.54
N ASP A 56 -10.59 7.06 5.72
CA ASP A 56 -9.31 7.71 5.43
C ASP A 56 -8.91 8.60 6.62
N ASP A 57 -7.73 8.33 7.19
CA ASP A 57 -7.09 9.11 8.26
C ASP A 57 -5.71 9.63 7.86
N GLY A 58 -5.37 9.59 6.56
CA GLY A 58 -4.07 10.01 6.05
C GLY A 58 -2.97 8.97 6.21
N THR A 59 -3.29 7.75 6.64
CA THR A 59 -2.32 6.65 6.71
C THR A 59 -2.06 6.09 5.32
N VAL A 60 -0.79 5.91 4.97
CA VAL A 60 -0.33 5.39 3.67
C VAL A 60 0.33 4.05 3.88
N ALA A 61 0.03 3.10 3.00
CA ALA A 61 0.62 1.77 2.95
C ALA A 61 1.53 1.62 1.71
N PRO A 62 2.87 1.72 1.84
CA PRO A 62 3.79 1.51 0.72
C PRO A 62 3.63 0.16 0.02
N TRP A 63 3.28 -0.88 0.78
CA TRP A 63 3.25 -2.24 0.28
C TRP A 63 2.19 -2.46 -0.81
N VAL A 64 1.05 -1.78 -0.75
CA VAL A 64 -0.01 -1.93 -1.78
C VAL A 64 0.39 -1.26 -3.10
N VAL A 65 1.15 -0.17 -3.02
CA VAL A 65 1.74 0.47 -4.20
C VAL A 65 2.74 -0.48 -4.85
N LEU A 66 3.68 -1.03 -4.08
CA LEU A 66 4.63 -2.03 -4.56
C LEU A 66 3.95 -3.26 -5.14
N ALA A 67 2.92 -3.78 -4.47
CA ALA A 67 2.14 -4.92 -4.94
C ALA A 67 1.38 -4.63 -6.25
N SER A 68 1.23 -3.36 -6.62
CA SER A 68 0.61 -2.95 -7.88
C SER A 68 1.61 -2.85 -9.04
N LEU A 69 2.90 -3.15 -8.82
CA LEU A 69 3.98 -2.99 -9.81
C LEU A 69 3.69 -3.68 -11.16
N PRO A 70 3.16 -4.91 -11.23
CA PRO A 70 2.83 -5.54 -12.51
C PRO A 70 1.72 -4.84 -13.32
N PHE A 71 0.93 -3.96 -12.70
CA PHE A 71 -0.24 -3.35 -13.33
C PHE A 71 0.04 -1.94 -13.86
N ALA A 72 0.86 -1.16 -13.14
CA ALA A 72 1.14 0.24 -13.47
C ALA A 72 2.59 0.63 -13.08
N PRO A 73 3.61 0.00 -13.67
CA PRO A 73 5.00 0.24 -13.28
C PRO A 73 5.43 1.71 -13.42
N GLU A 74 4.91 2.42 -14.41
CA GLU A 74 5.15 3.84 -14.67
C GLU A 74 4.64 4.77 -13.56
N ILE A 75 3.63 4.33 -12.79
CA ILE A 75 3.12 5.03 -11.61
C ILE A 75 3.82 4.56 -10.34
N VAL A 76 4.04 3.25 -10.22
CA VAL A 76 4.55 2.61 -9.01
C VAL A 76 6.03 2.95 -8.78
N ILE A 77 6.88 2.85 -9.80
CA ILE A 77 8.32 3.09 -9.67
C ILE A 77 8.66 4.50 -9.14
N PRO A 78 8.11 5.60 -9.69
CA PRO A 78 8.38 6.93 -9.14
C PRO A 78 7.80 7.11 -7.73
N THR A 79 6.62 6.54 -7.45
CA THR A 79 6.01 6.58 -6.11
C THR A 79 6.91 5.92 -5.06
N ILE A 80 7.42 4.72 -5.34
CA ILE A 80 8.31 4.01 -4.40
C ILE A 80 9.68 4.68 -4.28
N SER A 81 10.19 5.25 -5.37
CA SER A 81 11.43 6.04 -5.32
C SER A 81 11.30 7.27 -4.43
N HIS A 82 10.12 7.92 -4.43
CA HIS A 82 9.81 9.00 -3.52
C HIS A 82 9.70 8.50 -2.07
N MET A 83 8.91 7.45 -1.82
CA MET A 83 8.75 6.88 -0.47
C MET A 83 10.07 6.39 0.13
N ALA A 84 10.99 5.87 -0.68
CA ALA A 84 12.31 5.46 -0.22
C ALA A 84 13.10 6.61 0.43
N ARG A 85 12.91 7.84 -0.08
CA ARG A 85 13.55 9.06 0.46
C ARG A 85 12.89 9.58 1.73
N LEU A 86 11.69 9.09 2.08
CA LEU A 86 11.01 9.43 3.33
C LEU A 86 11.54 8.62 4.53
N ASN A 87 12.52 7.73 4.31
CA ASN A 87 13.12 6.87 5.34
C ASN A 87 12.08 6.03 6.10
N VAL A 88 10.99 5.62 5.45
CA VAL A 88 9.93 4.76 6.01
C VAL A 88 10.32 3.28 6.02
N GLY A 89 11.51 2.99 6.54
CA GLY A 89 11.99 1.64 6.80
C GLY A 89 12.78 0.95 5.68
N VAL A 90 13.24 1.66 4.65
CA VAL A 90 14.08 1.04 3.60
C VAL A 90 15.32 0.35 4.17
N GLU A 91 15.90 0.89 5.24
CA GLU A 91 17.05 0.30 5.94
C GLU A 91 16.68 -0.85 6.89
N SER A 92 15.40 -1.18 7.02
CA SER A 92 14.96 -2.30 7.85
C SER A 92 15.32 -3.64 7.23
N ARG A 93 15.57 -4.64 8.08
CA ARG A 93 15.84 -6.03 7.67
C ARG A 93 14.79 -6.61 6.71
N TYR A 94 13.55 -6.14 6.81
CA TYR A 94 12.42 -6.64 6.02
C TYR A 94 11.91 -5.62 4.97
N GLY A 95 12.69 -4.58 4.68
CA GLY A 95 12.31 -3.53 3.72
C GLY A 95 11.25 -2.58 4.29
N PHE A 96 10.43 -2.02 3.40
CA PHE A 96 9.46 -0.97 3.75
C PHE A 96 8.57 -1.33 4.93
N LYS A 97 8.37 -0.36 5.82
CA LYS A 97 7.35 -0.45 6.85
C LYS A 97 5.97 -0.52 6.21
N PRO A 98 5.06 -1.36 6.72
CA PRO A 98 3.72 -1.52 6.15
C PRO A 98 2.90 -0.24 6.07
N SER A 99 3.07 0.69 7.01
CA SER A 99 2.34 1.95 7.00
C SER A 99 3.05 3.08 7.72
N PHE A 100 2.70 4.30 7.32
CA PHE A 100 3.11 5.54 7.96
C PHE A 100 2.01 6.60 7.82
N ASN A 101 2.05 7.64 8.65
CA ASN A 101 1.10 8.75 8.60
C ASN A 101 1.82 10.06 8.90
N GLN A 102 2.10 10.87 7.87
CA GLN A 102 2.81 12.15 8.02
C GLN A 102 2.00 13.24 8.72
N THR A 103 0.66 13.08 8.77
CA THR A 103 -0.25 13.97 9.49
C THR A 103 -0.16 13.74 11.00
N PHE A 104 0.07 12.49 11.42
CA PHE A 104 0.20 12.13 12.83
C PHE A 104 1.64 12.37 13.32
N LYS A 105 1.88 13.53 13.94
CA LYS A 105 3.21 13.88 14.47
C LYS A 105 3.55 13.07 15.73
N VAL A 106 4.79 12.59 15.77
CA VAL A 106 5.40 11.87 16.90
C VAL A 106 6.81 12.42 17.07
N PRO A 107 7.04 13.35 18.01
CA PRO A 107 8.33 14.03 18.18
C PRO A 107 9.51 13.07 18.38
N GLU A 108 9.28 11.93 19.01
CA GLU A 108 10.30 10.92 19.32
C GLU A 108 10.60 9.98 18.14
N SER A 109 9.77 10.03 17.08
CA SER A 109 10.01 9.25 15.87
C SER A 109 11.18 9.86 15.08
N PRO A 110 12.11 9.06 14.53
CA PRO A 110 13.19 9.57 13.67
C PRO A 110 12.71 10.39 12.47
N THR A 111 11.48 10.16 12.02
CA THR A 111 10.86 10.92 10.93
C THR A 111 10.06 12.13 11.42
N GLY A 112 9.79 12.24 12.73
CA GLY A 112 8.90 13.25 13.31
C GLY A 112 7.41 12.96 13.11
N TRP A 113 7.07 11.82 12.49
CA TRP A 113 5.71 11.35 12.31
C TRP A 113 5.58 9.86 12.56
N TRP A 114 4.34 9.37 12.63
CA TRP A 114 4.08 7.98 12.93
C TRP A 114 4.49 7.08 11.76
N VAL A 115 5.25 6.03 12.09
CA VAL A 115 5.59 4.91 11.23
C VAL A 115 5.36 3.67 12.06
N THR A 116 4.69 2.65 11.51
CA THR A 116 4.41 1.44 12.28
C THR A 116 5.71 0.79 12.80
N PRO A 117 5.75 0.34 14.06
CA PRO A 117 6.91 -0.39 14.57
C PRO A 117 6.95 -1.84 14.04
N TYR A 118 5.88 -2.31 13.40
CA TYR A 118 5.71 -3.72 13.02
C TYR A 118 6.07 -4.03 11.57
N HIS A 119 6.07 -5.32 11.24
CA HIS A 119 5.98 -5.86 9.88
C HIS A 119 4.92 -6.96 9.90
N PHE A 120 4.10 -7.01 8.86
CA PHE A 120 3.05 -8.02 8.73
C PHE A 120 3.34 -8.91 7.53
N GLY A 121 3.32 -10.22 7.72
CA GLY A 121 3.60 -11.17 6.63
C GLY A 121 2.61 -11.05 5.47
N VAL A 122 1.35 -10.72 5.76
CA VAL A 122 0.30 -10.48 4.75
C VAL A 122 0.55 -9.24 3.90
N ASP A 123 1.31 -8.26 4.41
CA ASP A 123 1.67 -7.04 3.68
C ASP A 123 2.98 -7.25 2.88
N GLN A 124 3.95 -7.96 3.47
CA GLN A 124 5.27 -8.21 2.88
C GLN A 124 5.25 -9.28 1.78
N GLY A 125 4.44 -10.32 1.94
CA GLY A 125 4.33 -11.42 0.97
C GLY A 125 3.97 -10.92 -0.43
N PRO A 126 2.88 -10.14 -0.60
CA PRO A 126 2.51 -9.58 -1.89
C PRO A 126 3.61 -8.74 -2.55
N ILE A 127 4.40 -7.98 -1.80
CA ILE A 127 5.51 -7.19 -2.36
C ILE A 127 6.46 -8.09 -3.17
N ILE A 128 6.94 -9.18 -2.54
CA ILE A 128 7.91 -10.08 -3.17
C ILE A 128 7.28 -10.80 -4.37
N LEU A 129 6.06 -11.31 -4.21
CA LEU A 129 5.35 -12.04 -5.25
C LEU A 129 5.10 -11.16 -6.48
N MET A 130 4.71 -9.90 -6.26
CA MET A 130 4.36 -8.99 -7.34
C MET A 130 5.59 -8.38 -8.01
N ILE A 131 6.69 -8.15 -7.28
CA ILE A 131 7.98 -7.82 -7.90
C ILE A 131 8.43 -8.95 -8.82
N GLU A 132 8.38 -10.20 -8.36
CA GLU A 132 8.82 -11.32 -9.19
C GLU A 132 7.89 -11.55 -10.39
N ASN A 133 6.58 -11.39 -10.22
CA ASN A 133 5.65 -11.44 -11.34
C ASN A 133 5.90 -10.33 -12.36
N TYR A 134 6.23 -9.11 -11.93
CA TYR A 134 6.60 -8.02 -12.84
C TYR A 134 7.89 -8.34 -13.61
N ARG A 135 8.90 -8.90 -12.94
CA ARG A 135 10.21 -9.17 -13.54
C ARG A 135 10.21 -10.35 -14.52
N THR A 136 9.55 -11.45 -14.16
CA THR A 136 9.66 -12.73 -14.89
C THR A 136 8.33 -13.44 -15.09
N GLY A 137 7.28 -13.02 -14.39
CA GLY A 137 5.99 -13.72 -14.36
C GLY A 137 6.05 -15.07 -13.64
N LEU A 138 7.09 -15.36 -12.84
CA LEU A 138 7.33 -16.70 -12.28
C LEU A 138 6.11 -17.30 -11.56
N ILE A 139 5.51 -16.55 -10.62
CA ILE A 139 4.43 -17.06 -9.78
C ILE A 139 3.18 -17.31 -10.64
N TRP A 140 2.85 -16.37 -11.53
CA TRP A 140 1.76 -16.55 -12.50
C TRP A 140 1.99 -17.73 -13.44
N ASN A 141 3.22 -17.95 -13.90
CA ASN A 141 3.57 -19.07 -14.76
C ASN A 141 3.48 -20.42 -14.02
N ILE A 142 3.87 -20.46 -12.74
CA ILE A 142 3.66 -21.64 -11.89
C ILE A 142 2.16 -21.92 -11.73
N MET A 143 1.36 -20.91 -11.43
CA MET A 143 -0.09 -21.05 -11.29
C MET A 143 -0.75 -21.53 -12.60
N LYS A 144 -0.30 -21.04 -13.76
CA LYS A 144 -0.82 -21.42 -15.08
C LYS A 144 -0.60 -22.90 -15.41
N ARG A 145 0.45 -23.51 -14.86
CA ARG A 145 0.76 -24.94 -15.04
C ARG A 145 -0.09 -25.86 -14.16
N SER A 146 -0.80 -25.33 -13.17
CA SER A 146 -1.65 -26.14 -12.29
C SER A 146 -2.94 -26.56 -13.01
N PRO A 147 -3.15 -27.86 -13.30
CA PRO A 147 -4.36 -28.31 -13.98
C PRO A 147 -5.62 -28.02 -13.14
N PHE A 148 -5.49 -27.97 -11.81
CA PHE A 148 -6.61 -27.69 -10.91
C PHE A 148 -7.06 -26.22 -10.98
N ILE A 149 -6.11 -25.28 -11.00
CA ILE A 149 -6.42 -23.85 -11.15
C ILE A 149 -7.07 -23.59 -12.51
N VAL A 150 -6.47 -24.12 -13.58
CA VAL A 150 -6.98 -23.95 -14.95
C VAL A 150 -8.38 -24.55 -15.09
N ALA A 151 -8.60 -25.77 -14.59
CA ALA A 151 -9.91 -26.41 -14.62
C ALA A 151 -10.95 -25.61 -13.83
N GLY A 152 -10.59 -25.10 -12.65
CA GLY A 152 -11.45 -24.27 -11.82
C GLY A 152 -11.88 -22.98 -12.53
N LEU A 153 -10.92 -22.25 -13.12
CA LEU A 153 -11.19 -21.02 -13.87
C LEU A 153 -12.05 -21.27 -15.11
N LYS A 154 -11.78 -22.34 -15.88
CA LYS A 154 -12.62 -22.71 -17.04
C LYS A 154 -14.05 -23.05 -16.62
N ARG A 155 -14.23 -23.77 -15.51
CA ARG A 155 -15.57 -24.07 -14.95
C ARG A 155 -16.31 -22.83 -14.45
N ALA A 156 -15.57 -21.84 -13.95
CA ALA A 156 -16.11 -20.53 -13.57
C ALA A 156 -16.40 -19.61 -14.77
N GLY A 157 -16.15 -20.06 -16.01
CA GLY A 157 -16.47 -19.33 -17.23
C GLY A 157 -15.37 -18.39 -17.75
N PHE A 158 -14.19 -18.35 -17.11
CA PHE A 158 -13.04 -17.59 -17.63
C PHE A 158 -12.51 -18.21 -18.93
N ARG A 159 -12.09 -17.35 -19.87
CA ARG A 159 -11.58 -17.72 -21.20
C ARG A 159 -10.46 -16.74 -21.62
N GLY A 160 -9.64 -17.15 -22.60
CA GLY A 160 -8.62 -16.28 -23.19
C GLY A 160 -7.38 -16.03 -22.33
N GLY A 161 -6.39 -15.41 -22.95
CA GLY A 161 -5.24 -14.78 -22.30
C GLY A 161 -4.45 -15.74 -21.40
N TRP A 162 -4.54 -15.52 -20.08
CA TRP A 162 -3.80 -16.31 -19.10
C TRP A 162 -4.10 -17.83 -19.16
N LEU A 163 -5.27 -18.24 -19.69
CA LEU A 163 -5.67 -19.64 -19.80
C LEU A 163 -5.26 -20.35 -21.10
N GLU A 164 -4.72 -19.61 -22.08
CA GLU A 164 -4.34 -20.10 -23.41
C GLU A 164 -2.82 -20.12 -23.60
#